data_AF-T0SI66-F1
#
_entry.id   AF-T0SI66-F1
#
_cell.length_a   1.000
_cell.length_b   1.000
_cell.length_c   1.000
_cell.angle_alpha   90.00
_cell.angle_beta   90.00
_cell.angle_gamma   90.00
#
_symmetry.space_group_name_H-M   'P 1'
#
loop_
_entity.id
_entity.type
_entity.pdbx_description
1 polymer ?
#
loop_
_entity_poly.entity_id
_entity_poly.type
_entity_poly.pdbx_seq_one_letter_code
_entity_poly.pdbx_strand_id
1 'polypeptide(L)'
;MSRFTCVESDRVLSLLSEAVEKLHLLSTVPAPTQDVNSNHLAAVALKAVCSQLDSDAAFALENHFLAEDDLLTHLTQPDRVDLSSEEGEAAFGLAKASTRALCRAMYRHAQGTSVLLAEHKSNQHHSNNNAPPTGLSAFAGHVAAVRDRVRITLSTSVEEDEVHRALLSDMKVRIREAEHDYKQMLFEVRAQHEARDAASRQNLKKILALKTELHDINHGTEQANALIDQDAKQAEFGLLNTFEEDNARLRDEVSTRSVAQVHVQDQHHYVETGHRKKKLKGAVELGSLLERYDQDLFALQADIDALRSATASDAAEIDRLVEHFAIMDENDRRTAADVARWDDERKVRESKEALAFRYIAKIQAHFRGYRTRHQLKAAQKKKKKKKKAKKKAPKATR
;
A
#
# COMPACT_ATOMS: atom_id res chain seq x y z
N MET A 1 -53.38 -89.72 54.61
CA MET A 1 -52.04 -89.37 55.13
C MET A 1 -51.78 -87.91 54.79
N SER A 2 -51.46 -87.11 55.80
CA SER A 2 -51.33 -85.65 55.70
C SER A 2 -50.18 -85.27 54.77
N ARG A 3 -50.45 -84.32 53.86
CA ARG A 3 -49.55 -83.88 52.80
C ARG A 3 -48.62 -82.82 53.37
N PHE A 4 -47.32 -83.10 53.46
CA PHE A 4 -46.33 -82.07 53.74
C PHE A 4 -46.24 -81.15 52.52
N THR A 5 -46.67 -79.90 52.67
CA THR A 5 -46.46 -78.86 51.66
C THR A 5 -44.98 -78.44 51.66
N CYS A 6 -44.45 -77.88 50.56
CA CYS A 6 -43.06 -77.39 50.45
C CYS A 6 -42.62 -76.57 51.69
N VAL A 7 -43.56 -75.80 52.25
CA VAL A 7 -43.37 -74.98 53.45
C VAL A 7 -43.14 -75.84 54.71
N GLU A 8 -43.85 -76.96 54.86
CA GLU A 8 -43.68 -77.85 56.00
C GLU A 8 -42.41 -78.71 55.88
N SER A 9 -42.04 -79.14 54.68
CA SER A 9 -40.76 -79.81 54.43
C SER A 9 -39.56 -78.89 54.71
N ASP A 10 -39.62 -77.65 54.24
CA ASP A 10 -38.59 -76.65 54.51
C ASP A 10 -38.53 -76.29 55.99
N ARG A 11 -39.68 -76.21 56.67
CA ARG A 11 -39.75 -76.00 58.12
C ARG A 11 -39.10 -77.13 58.89
N VAL A 12 -39.35 -78.39 58.52
CA VAL A 12 -38.72 -79.56 59.18
C VAL A 12 -37.20 -79.57 58.94
N LEU A 13 -36.74 -79.31 57.72
CA LEU A 13 -35.30 -79.22 57.42
C LEU A 13 -34.62 -78.05 58.15
N SER A 14 -35.31 -76.91 58.27
CA SER A 14 -34.83 -75.75 59.01
C SER A 14 -34.73 -76.04 60.51
N LEU A 15 -35.74 -76.69 61.10
CA LEU A 15 -35.72 -77.07 62.51
C LEU A 15 -34.59 -78.07 62.83
N LEU A 16 -34.35 -79.05 61.96
CA LEU A 16 -33.25 -80.00 62.13
C LEU A 16 -31.89 -79.31 61.97
N SER A 17 -31.77 -78.34 61.06
CA SER A 17 -30.53 -77.57 60.89
C SER A 17 -30.24 -76.68 62.11
N GLU A 18 -31.25 -75.98 62.60
CA GLU A 18 -31.16 -75.17 63.82
C GLU A 18 -30.82 -76.03 65.06
N ALA A 19 -31.36 -77.25 65.14
CA ALA A 19 -31.02 -78.20 66.20
C ALA A 19 -29.56 -78.64 66.14
N VAL A 20 -29.03 -78.96 64.96
CA VAL A 20 -27.61 -79.34 64.78
C VAL A 20 -26.68 -78.21 65.21
N GLU A 21 -26.95 -76.98 64.78
CA GLU A 21 -26.13 -75.82 65.12
C GLU A 21 -26.13 -75.53 66.63
N LYS A 22 -27.31 -75.57 67.28
CA LYS A 22 -27.42 -75.40 68.74
C LYS A 22 -26.67 -76.48 69.51
N LEU A 23 -26.76 -77.74 69.08
CA LEU A 23 -26.04 -78.84 69.71
C LEU A 23 -24.52 -78.71 69.55
N HIS A 24 -24.05 -78.22 68.39
CA HIS A 24 -22.64 -77.91 68.20
C HIS A 24 -22.17 -76.76 69.09
N LEU A 25 -22.93 -75.68 69.18
CA LEU A 25 -22.61 -74.57 70.09
C LEU A 25 -22.50 -75.06 71.54
N LEU A 26 -23.50 -75.79 72.03
CA LEU A 26 -23.50 -76.31 73.40
C LEU A 26 -22.35 -77.29 73.66
N SER A 27 -21.94 -78.07 72.66
CA SER A 27 -20.77 -78.96 72.80
C SER A 27 -19.45 -78.21 73.01
N THR A 28 -19.39 -76.91 72.74
CA THR A 28 -18.18 -76.09 72.89
C THR A 28 -18.14 -75.29 74.19
N VAL A 29 -19.23 -75.30 74.96
CA VAL A 29 -19.34 -74.60 76.24
C VAL A 29 -18.59 -75.39 77.32
N PRO A 30 -17.70 -74.77 78.11
CA PRO A 30 -17.10 -75.42 79.27
C PRO A 30 -18.19 -75.79 80.27
N ALA A 31 -18.41 -77.09 80.50
CA ALA A 31 -19.41 -77.59 81.44
C ALA A 31 -18.74 -77.92 82.79
N PRO A 32 -19.38 -77.62 83.93
CA PRO A 32 -18.95 -78.15 85.21
C PRO A 32 -19.15 -79.68 85.23
N THR A 33 -18.31 -80.37 85.97
CA THR A 33 -18.29 -81.83 86.13
C THR A 33 -18.29 -82.19 87.62
N GLN A 34 -18.43 -83.47 87.97
CA GLN A 34 -18.32 -83.89 89.37
C GLN A 34 -16.86 -83.87 89.90
N ASP A 35 -15.87 -83.68 89.02
CA ASP A 35 -14.45 -83.62 89.39
C ASP A 35 -14.00 -82.18 89.71
N VAL A 36 -13.57 -81.96 90.94
CA VAL A 36 -13.15 -80.65 91.46
C VAL A 36 -12.00 -80.03 90.66
N ASN A 37 -11.07 -80.86 90.16
CA ASN A 37 -9.94 -80.38 89.37
C ASN A 37 -10.38 -79.90 87.97
N SER A 38 -11.31 -80.64 87.37
CA SER A 38 -11.92 -80.29 86.09
C SER A 38 -12.79 -79.03 86.20
N ASN A 39 -13.42 -78.80 87.35
CA ASN A 39 -14.21 -77.58 87.60
C ASN A 39 -13.35 -76.33 87.76
N HIS A 40 -12.18 -76.43 88.40
CA HIS A 40 -11.23 -75.31 88.45
C HIS A 40 -10.76 -74.94 87.04
N LEU A 41 -10.49 -75.92 86.18
CA LEU A 41 -10.10 -75.68 84.80
C LEU A 41 -11.26 -75.08 83.98
N ALA A 42 -12.47 -75.59 84.14
CA ALA A 42 -13.67 -75.06 83.49
C ALA A 42 -13.98 -73.62 83.93
N ALA A 43 -13.80 -73.28 85.21
CA ALA A 43 -13.98 -71.92 85.74
C ALA A 43 -12.93 -70.93 85.23
N VAL A 44 -11.67 -71.36 85.07
CA VAL A 44 -10.60 -70.54 84.46
C VAL A 44 -10.88 -70.31 82.97
N ALA A 45 -11.27 -71.35 82.24
CA ALA A 45 -11.66 -71.25 80.82
C ALA A 45 -12.89 -70.34 80.66
N LEU A 46 -13.90 -70.48 81.50
CA LEU A 46 -15.09 -69.62 81.53
C LEU A 46 -14.70 -68.14 81.70
N LYS A 47 -13.83 -67.82 82.66
CA LYS A 47 -13.37 -66.45 82.91
C LYS A 47 -12.59 -65.88 81.72
N ALA A 48 -11.76 -66.70 81.08
CA ALA A 48 -11.01 -66.30 79.88
C ALA A 48 -11.95 -66.01 78.70
N VAL A 49 -12.96 -66.86 78.49
CA VAL A 49 -13.98 -66.68 77.44
C VAL A 49 -14.85 -65.46 77.73
N CYS A 50 -15.36 -65.30 78.96
CA CYS A 50 -16.17 -64.14 79.36
C CYS A 50 -15.44 -62.80 79.16
N SER A 51 -14.11 -62.76 79.33
CA SER A 51 -13.32 -61.53 79.08
C SER A 51 -13.28 -61.10 77.61
N GLN A 52 -13.55 -62.02 76.69
CA GLN A 52 -13.53 -61.81 75.24
C GLN A 52 -14.95 -61.71 74.63
N LEU A 53 -15.99 -61.87 75.44
CA LEU A 53 -17.39 -61.79 75.05
C LEU A 53 -17.98 -60.42 75.37
N ASP A 54 -18.99 -60.00 74.61
CA ASP A 54 -19.82 -58.84 74.96
C ASP A 54 -20.56 -59.07 76.30
N SER A 55 -20.89 -57.99 77.02
CA SER A 55 -21.49 -58.03 78.37
C SER A 55 -22.71 -58.95 78.48
N ASP A 56 -23.60 -58.95 77.47
CA ASP A 56 -24.81 -59.78 77.47
C ASP A 56 -24.51 -61.27 77.24
N ALA A 57 -23.52 -61.57 76.39
CA ALA A 57 -23.09 -62.92 76.06
C ALA A 57 -22.26 -63.54 77.20
N ALA A 58 -21.40 -62.73 77.84
CA ALA A 58 -20.68 -63.09 79.06
C ALA A 58 -21.64 -63.39 80.21
N PHE A 59 -22.64 -62.52 80.44
CA PHE A 59 -23.66 -62.73 81.47
C PHE A 59 -24.50 -64.00 81.21
N ALA A 60 -24.90 -64.26 79.96
CA ALA A 60 -25.65 -65.46 79.62
C ALA A 60 -24.82 -66.75 79.83
N LEU A 61 -23.51 -66.70 79.55
CA LEU A 61 -22.60 -67.83 79.74
C LEU A 61 -22.29 -68.08 81.23
N GLU A 62 -22.09 -67.03 82.02
CA GLU A 62 -21.87 -67.14 83.47
C GLU A 62 -23.12 -67.67 84.20
N ASN A 63 -24.31 -67.16 83.85
CA ASN A 63 -25.56 -67.70 84.38
C ASN A 63 -25.83 -69.14 83.94
N HIS A 64 -25.42 -69.51 82.73
CA HIS A 64 -25.51 -70.90 82.29
C HIS A 64 -24.65 -71.81 83.16
N PHE A 65 -23.39 -71.41 83.39
CA PHE A 65 -22.46 -72.17 84.21
C PHE A 65 -22.94 -72.30 85.66
N LEU A 66 -23.46 -71.22 86.26
CA LEU A 66 -24.05 -71.27 87.61
C LEU A 66 -25.29 -72.15 87.67
N ALA A 67 -26.18 -72.06 86.67
CA ALA A 67 -27.37 -72.90 86.61
C ALA A 67 -27.04 -74.39 86.39
N GLU A 68 -25.97 -74.69 85.64
CA GLU A 68 -25.46 -76.06 85.50
C GLU A 68 -24.78 -76.56 86.79
N ASP A 69 -23.97 -75.72 87.46
CA ASP A 69 -23.33 -76.08 88.74
C ASP A 69 -24.37 -76.36 89.84
N ASP A 70 -25.40 -75.50 89.94
CA ASP A 70 -26.56 -75.70 90.82
C ASP A 70 -27.29 -77.02 90.49
N LEU A 71 -27.55 -77.29 89.20
CA LEU A 71 -28.17 -78.54 88.75
C LEU A 71 -27.33 -79.78 89.12
N LEU A 72 -25.99 -79.67 89.07
CA LEU A 72 -25.10 -80.77 89.44
C LEU A 72 -25.18 -81.10 90.93
N THR A 73 -25.41 -80.12 91.82
CA THR A 73 -25.60 -80.37 93.25
C THR A 73 -26.87 -81.16 93.57
N HIS A 74 -27.85 -81.12 92.68
CA HIS A 74 -29.14 -81.80 92.80
C HIS A 74 -29.19 -83.16 92.08
N LEU A 75 -28.05 -83.67 91.58
CA LEU A 75 -27.96 -85.01 91.02
C LEU A 75 -28.04 -86.08 92.12
N THR A 76 -29.05 -86.96 92.03
CA THR A 76 -29.24 -88.07 92.97
C THR A 76 -28.51 -89.35 92.54
N GLN A 77 -28.10 -89.43 91.27
CA GLN A 77 -27.29 -90.49 90.65
C GLN A 77 -26.38 -89.86 89.59
N PRO A 78 -25.27 -90.52 89.15
CA PRO A 78 -24.27 -89.93 88.27
C PRO A 78 -24.81 -89.27 86.99
N ASP A 79 -25.99 -89.69 86.51
CA ASP A 79 -26.63 -89.15 85.29
C ASP A 79 -28.14 -88.86 85.44
N ARG A 80 -28.67 -88.67 86.67
CA ARG A 80 -30.10 -88.39 86.86
C ARG A 80 -30.38 -87.26 87.85
N VAL A 81 -31.15 -86.28 87.36
CA VAL A 81 -31.77 -85.23 88.16
C VAL A 81 -33.10 -85.75 88.69
N ASP A 82 -33.33 -85.65 90.00
CA ASP A 82 -34.62 -85.99 90.58
C ASP A 82 -35.63 -84.84 90.39
N LEU A 83 -36.37 -84.90 89.29
CA LEU A 83 -37.42 -83.94 88.94
C LEU A 83 -38.68 -84.06 89.83
N SER A 84 -38.70 -84.99 90.79
CA SER A 84 -39.84 -85.14 91.71
C SER A 84 -39.71 -84.30 92.99
N SER A 85 -38.53 -83.74 93.24
CA SER A 85 -38.30 -82.69 94.24
C SER A 85 -38.57 -81.31 93.64
N GLU A 86 -39.28 -80.44 94.36
CA GLU A 86 -39.53 -79.05 93.91
C GLU A 86 -38.22 -78.28 93.63
N GLU A 87 -37.17 -78.59 94.39
CA GLU A 87 -35.83 -78.00 94.21
C GLU A 87 -35.17 -78.49 92.91
N GLY A 88 -35.31 -79.79 92.59
CA GLY A 88 -34.74 -80.38 91.37
C GLY A 88 -35.46 -79.95 90.09
N GLU A 89 -36.79 -79.79 90.15
CA GLU A 89 -37.57 -79.24 89.04
C GLU A 89 -37.23 -77.76 88.79
N ALA A 90 -37.06 -76.97 89.86
CA ALA A 90 -36.65 -75.57 89.76
C ALA A 90 -35.24 -75.42 89.14
N ALA A 91 -34.27 -76.22 89.61
CA ALA A 91 -32.90 -76.23 89.07
C ALA A 91 -32.87 -76.64 87.59
N PHE A 92 -33.61 -77.68 87.20
CA PHE A 92 -33.70 -78.11 85.80
C PHE A 92 -34.40 -77.07 84.91
N GLY A 93 -35.45 -76.43 85.43
CA GLY A 93 -36.14 -75.34 84.76
C GLY A 93 -35.22 -74.14 84.50
N LEU A 94 -34.40 -73.79 85.49
CA LEU A 94 -33.41 -72.72 85.40
C LEU A 94 -32.32 -73.05 84.38
N ALA A 95 -31.74 -74.26 84.42
CA ALA A 95 -30.76 -74.72 83.45
C ALA A 95 -31.33 -74.71 82.02
N LYS A 96 -32.55 -75.20 81.82
CA LYS A 96 -33.20 -75.17 80.50
C LYS A 96 -33.44 -73.74 79.99
N ALA A 97 -33.82 -72.81 80.86
CA ALA A 97 -34.00 -71.42 80.52
C ALA A 97 -32.67 -70.73 80.20
N SER A 98 -31.63 -70.99 80.99
CA SER A 98 -30.28 -70.46 80.78
C SER A 98 -29.64 -71.01 79.51
N THR A 99 -29.78 -72.31 79.18
CA THR A 99 -29.29 -72.91 77.92
C THR A 99 -29.95 -72.27 76.69
N ARG A 100 -31.25 -71.98 76.77
CA ARG A 100 -31.97 -71.27 75.71
C ARG A 100 -31.53 -69.81 75.59
N ALA A 101 -31.32 -69.14 76.72
CA ALA A 101 -30.83 -67.76 76.75
C ALA A 101 -29.41 -67.66 76.19
N LEU A 102 -28.53 -68.60 76.56
CA LEU A 102 -27.17 -68.73 76.04
C LEU A 102 -27.16 -68.93 74.53
N CYS A 103 -27.93 -69.89 74.01
CA CYS A 103 -28.04 -70.08 72.56
C CYS A 103 -28.50 -68.78 71.87
N ARG A 104 -29.53 -68.11 72.38
CA ARG A 104 -30.03 -66.84 71.80
C ARG A 104 -28.99 -65.71 71.86
N ALA A 105 -28.24 -65.59 72.95
CA ALA A 105 -27.18 -64.61 73.08
C ALA A 105 -26.05 -64.89 72.07
N MET A 106 -25.59 -66.14 71.97
CA MET A 106 -24.53 -66.54 71.04
C MET A 106 -24.93 -66.44 69.56
N TYR A 107 -26.21 -66.61 69.22
CA TYR A 107 -26.71 -66.36 67.87
C TYR A 107 -26.81 -64.86 67.52
N ARG A 108 -27.03 -63.99 68.50
CA ARG A 108 -27.05 -62.53 68.26
C ARG A 108 -25.64 -61.95 68.08
N HIS A 109 -24.63 -62.59 68.68
CA HIS A 109 -23.25 -62.12 68.67
C HIS A 109 -22.34 -63.08 67.91
N ALA A 110 -22.04 -62.75 66.64
CA ALA A 110 -21.23 -63.59 65.74
C ALA A 110 -19.83 -63.92 66.29
N GLN A 111 -19.26 -63.04 67.12
CA GLN A 111 -17.96 -63.26 67.78
C GLN A 111 -18.05 -64.33 68.88
N GLY A 112 -19.18 -64.45 69.56
CA GLY A 112 -19.28 -65.31 70.75
C GLY A 112 -19.14 -66.80 70.46
N THR A 113 -19.72 -67.27 69.36
CA THR A 113 -19.56 -68.65 68.90
C THR A 113 -18.10 -68.93 68.48
N SER A 114 -17.40 -67.94 67.91
CA SER A 114 -16.01 -68.10 67.47
C SER A 114 -15.02 -68.18 68.63
N VAL A 115 -15.26 -67.42 69.69
CA VAL A 115 -14.45 -67.45 70.93
C VAL A 115 -14.60 -68.80 71.63
N LEU A 116 -15.83 -69.31 71.76
CA LEU A 116 -16.08 -70.63 72.35
C LEU A 116 -15.41 -71.77 71.54
N LEU A 117 -15.48 -71.71 70.21
CA LEU A 117 -14.82 -72.67 69.34
C LEU A 117 -13.28 -72.60 69.42
N ALA A 118 -12.72 -71.40 69.55
CA ALA A 118 -11.28 -71.20 69.70
C ALA A 118 -10.77 -71.78 71.03
N GLU A 119 -11.50 -71.54 72.12
CA GLU A 119 -11.15 -72.06 73.44
C GLU A 119 -11.31 -73.58 73.52
N HIS A 120 -12.41 -74.12 72.98
CA HIS A 120 -12.62 -75.57 72.92
C HIS A 120 -11.50 -76.28 72.13
N LYS A 121 -11.01 -75.69 71.03
CA LYS A 121 -9.86 -76.22 70.28
C LYS A 121 -8.55 -76.09 71.06
N SER A 122 -8.33 -74.98 71.76
CA SER A 122 -7.16 -74.76 72.63
C SER A 122 -7.08 -75.85 73.72
N ASN A 123 -8.21 -76.15 74.39
CA ASN A 123 -8.29 -77.19 75.41
C ASN A 123 -8.20 -78.62 74.85
N GLN A 124 -8.69 -78.87 73.64
CA GLN A 124 -8.51 -80.16 72.97
C GLN A 124 -7.06 -80.46 72.57
N HIS A 125 -6.21 -79.46 72.32
CA HIS A 125 -4.82 -79.66 71.93
C HIS A 125 -3.93 -80.32 73.02
N HIS A 126 -4.43 -80.53 74.24
CA HIS A 126 -3.78 -81.32 75.30
C HIS A 126 -4.32 -82.75 75.49
N SER A 127 -5.31 -83.18 74.69
CA SER A 127 -5.86 -84.55 74.70
C SER A 127 -5.77 -85.19 73.31
N ASN A 128 -5.37 -86.47 73.24
CA ASN A 128 -5.08 -87.19 71.99
C ASN A 128 -6.16 -87.03 70.90
N ASN A 129 -5.75 -86.58 69.71
CA ASN A 129 -6.58 -86.23 68.53
C ASN A 129 -7.41 -87.36 67.87
N ASN A 130 -7.61 -88.51 68.52
CA ASN A 130 -8.29 -89.68 67.94
C ASN A 130 -9.42 -90.28 68.82
N ALA A 131 -9.95 -89.55 69.78
CA ALA A 131 -11.16 -89.97 70.48
C ALA A 131 -12.42 -89.69 69.63
N PRO A 132 -13.38 -90.63 69.52
CA PRO A 132 -14.68 -90.34 68.88
C PRO A 132 -15.36 -89.16 69.58
N PRO A 133 -16.15 -88.33 68.87
CA PRO A 133 -16.90 -87.26 69.52
C PRO A 133 -17.77 -87.91 70.61
N THR A 134 -17.56 -87.52 71.86
CA THR A 134 -18.33 -87.99 73.02
C THR A 134 -19.37 -86.93 73.41
N GLY A 135 -20.50 -87.35 73.98
CA GLY A 135 -21.56 -86.44 74.46
C GLY A 135 -22.33 -85.72 73.34
N LEU A 136 -22.57 -84.42 73.53
CA LEU A 136 -23.44 -83.57 72.68
C LEU A 136 -22.97 -83.47 71.22
N SER A 137 -21.67 -83.54 70.95
CA SER A 137 -21.11 -83.51 69.59
C SER A 137 -21.47 -84.76 68.79
N ALA A 138 -21.49 -85.94 69.44
CA ALA A 138 -21.95 -87.18 68.81
C ALA A 138 -23.44 -87.09 68.42
N PHE A 139 -24.25 -86.54 69.33
CA PHE A 139 -25.69 -86.39 69.11
C PHE A 139 -25.99 -85.42 67.95
N ALA A 140 -25.25 -84.30 67.85
CA ALA A 140 -25.33 -83.39 66.70
C ALA A 140 -25.08 -84.10 65.35
N GLY A 141 -24.08 -85.00 65.29
CA GLY A 141 -23.80 -85.81 64.11
C GLY A 141 -24.95 -86.75 63.71
N HIS A 142 -25.64 -87.36 64.69
CA HIS A 142 -26.81 -88.19 64.42
C HIS A 142 -28.00 -87.37 63.88
N VAL A 143 -28.24 -86.18 64.43
CA VAL A 143 -29.31 -85.27 63.95
C VAL A 143 -29.00 -84.78 62.53
N ALA A 144 -27.73 -84.51 62.20
CA ALA A 144 -27.31 -84.16 60.84
C ALA A 144 -27.57 -85.29 59.83
N ALA A 145 -27.31 -86.54 60.20
CA ALA A 145 -27.61 -87.70 59.36
C ALA A 145 -29.13 -87.86 59.11
N VAL A 146 -29.97 -87.58 60.12
CA VAL A 146 -31.43 -87.58 59.97
C VAL A 146 -31.87 -86.47 59.01
N ARG A 147 -31.34 -85.24 59.14
CA ARG A 147 -31.60 -84.13 58.22
C ARG A 147 -31.32 -84.50 56.78
N ASP A 148 -30.15 -85.08 56.51
CA ASP A 148 -29.72 -85.41 55.15
C ASP A 148 -30.60 -86.49 54.51
N ARG A 149 -31.01 -87.49 55.31
CA ARG A 149 -31.94 -88.53 54.86
C ARG A 149 -33.34 -88.00 54.58
N VAL A 150 -33.83 -87.07 55.41
CA VAL A 150 -35.10 -86.37 55.20
C VAL A 150 -35.07 -85.51 53.94
N ARG A 151 -33.95 -84.81 53.68
CA ARG A 151 -33.76 -84.01 52.45
C ARG A 151 -33.89 -84.85 51.18
N ILE A 152 -33.21 -86.00 51.12
CA ILE A 152 -33.25 -86.89 49.95
C ILE A 152 -34.68 -87.41 49.71
N THR A 153 -35.36 -87.80 50.78
CA THR A 153 -36.72 -88.37 50.69
C THR A 153 -37.76 -87.34 50.23
N LEU A 154 -37.54 -86.06 50.54
CA LEU A 154 -38.43 -84.97 50.15
C LEU A 154 -38.10 -84.34 48.78
N SER A 155 -36.91 -84.58 48.21
CA SER A 155 -36.43 -83.97 46.94
C SER A 155 -36.69 -84.81 45.68
N THR A 156 -37.61 -85.79 45.71
CA THR A 156 -37.85 -86.75 44.61
C THR A 156 -39.34 -86.86 44.22
N SER A 157 -40.02 -85.72 44.07
CA SER A 157 -41.41 -85.67 43.61
C SER A 157 -41.49 -85.70 42.07
N VAL A 158 -42.35 -86.55 41.51
CA VAL A 158 -42.54 -86.75 40.05
C VAL A 158 -42.90 -85.46 39.30
N GLU A 159 -43.57 -84.53 39.96
CA GLU A 159 -43.94 -83.21 39.40
C GLU A 159 -42.72 -82.31 39.15
N GLU A 160 -41.67 -82.40 39.98
CA GLU A 160 -40.45 -81.60 39.84
C GLU A 160 -39.64 -82.04 38.61
N ASP A 161 -39.67 -83.34 38.28
CA ASP A 161 -39.04 -83.90 37.08
C ASP A 161 -39.71 -83.44 35.78
N GLU A 162 -41.04 -83.27 35.77
CA GLU A 162 -41.78 -82.74 34.62
C GLU A 162 -41.48 -81.26 34.38
N VAL A 163 -41.47 -80.45 35.45
CA VAL A 163 -41.07 -79.04 35.38
C VAL A 163 -39.63 -78.90 34.90
N HIS A 164 -38.72 -79.76 35.38
CA HIS A 164 -37.33 -79.75 34.96
C HIS A 164 -37.15 -80.14 33.48
N ARG A 165 -37.92 -81.13 32.97
CA ARG A 165 -37.91 -81.46 31.52
C ARG A 165 -38.43 -80.32 30.66
N ALA A 166 -39.50 -79.65 31.08
CA ALA A 166 -40.05 -78.50 30.36
C ALA A 166 -39.04 -77.35 30.32
N LEU A 167 -38.39 -77.04 31.45
CA LEU A 167 -37.33 -76.04 31.54
C LEU A 167 -36.15 -76.36 30.61
N LEU A 168 -35.67 -77.61 30.59
CA LEU A 168 -34.59 -78.03 29.69
C LEU A 168 -34.99 -77.94 28.21
N SER A 169 -36.25 -78.21 27.88
CA SER A 169 -36.75 -78.05 26.51
C SER A 169 -36.79 -76.57 26.10
N ASP A 170 -37.28 -75.68 26.97
CA ASP A 170 -37.28 -74.23 26.74
C ASP A 170 -35.84 -73.69 26.61
N MET A 171 -34.92 -74.10 27.50
CA MET A 171 -33.51 -73.75 27.39
C MET A 171 -32.89 -74.20 26.07
N LYS A 172 -33.23 -75.41 25.57
CA LYS A 172 -32.75 -75.88 24.26
C LYS A 172 -33.29 -75.02 23.11
N VAL A 173 -34.54 -74.56 23.18
CA VAL A 173 -35.10 -73.65 22.16
C VAL A 173 -34.37 -72.31 22.21
N ARG A 174 -34.23 -71.70 23.39
CA ARG A 174 -33.50 -70.44 23.57
C ARG A 174 -32.05 -70.51 23.10
N ILE A 175 -31.37 -71.63 23.34
CA ILE A 175 -29.99 -71.85 22.83
C ILE A 175 -29.99 -71.84 21.30
N ARG A 176 -30.94 -72.53 20.63
CA ARG A 176 -31.01 -72.55 19.17
C ARG A 176 -31.34 -71.17 18.59
N GLU A 177 -32.25 -70.43 19.22
CA GLU A 177 -32.59 -69.06 18.83
C GLU A 177 -31.37 -68.15 18.98
N ALA A 178 -30.69 -68.19 20.12
CA ALA A 178 -29.46 -67.43 20.34
C ALA A 178 -28.34 -67.81 19.36
N GLU A 179 -28.21 -69.09 19.00
CA GLU A 179 -27.27 -69.53 17.96
C GLU A 179 -27.65 -69.01 16.56
N HIS A 180 -28.94 -68.93 16.25
CA HIS A 180 -29.43 -68.37 15.00
C HIS A 180 -29.14 -66.87 14.93
N ASP A 181 -29.50 -66.12 15.98
CA ASP A 181 -29.24 -64.68 16.10
C ASP A 181 -27.74 -64.38 16.04
N TYR A 182 -26.92 -65.20 16.70
CA TYR A 182 -25.46 -65.08 16.63
C TYR A 182 -24.93 -65.26 15.20
N LYS A 183 -25.42 -66.28 14.48
CA LYS A 183 -25.03 -66.50 13.07
C LYS A 183 -25.51 -65.37 12.16
N GLN A 184 -26.72 -64.86 12.38
CA GLN A 184 -27.25 -63.72 11.63
C GLN A 184 -26.41 -62.46 11.89
N MET A 185 -26.11 -62.15 13.16
CA MET A 185 -25.26 -61.03 13.52
C MET A 185 -23.86 -61.14 12.93
N LEU A 186 -23.25 -62.33 12.94
CA LEU A 186 -21.96 -62.56 12.28
C LEU A 186 -22.01 -62.29 10.78
N PHE A 187 -23.09 -62.70 10.11
CA PHE A 187 -23.29 -62.43 8.69
C PHE A 187 -23.45 -60.93 8.42
N GLU A 188 -24.28 -60.24 9.20
CA GLU A 188 -24.51 -58.80 9.06
C GLU A 188 -23.24 -57.98 9.33
N VAL A 189 -22.48 -58.32 10.36
CA VAL A 189 -21.18 -57.68 10.67
C VAL A 189 -20.20 -57.88 9.52
N ARG A 190 -20.11 -59.10 8.97
CA ARG A 190 -19.26 -59.36 7.80
C ARG A 190 -19.69 -58.54 6.58
N ALA A 191 -20.99 -58.53 6.28
CA ALA A 191 -21.54 -57.76 5.17
C ALA A 191 -21.28 -56.25 5.33
N GLN A 192 -21.39 -55.71 6.55
CA GLN A 192 -21.07 -54.31 6.85
C GLN A 192 -19.57 -54.02 6.69
N HIS A 193 -18.69 -54.92 7.13
CA HIS A 193 -17.24 -54.77 6.91
C HIS A 193 -16.91 -54.76 5.42
N GLU A 194 -17.47 -55.68 4.63
CA GLU A 194 -17.26 -55.73 3.18
C GLU A 194 -17.78 -54.48 2.48
N ALA A 195 -18.98 -53.99 2.85
CA ALA A 195 -19.55 -52.75 2.32
C ALA A 195 -18.69 -51.52 2.66
N ARG A 196 -18.20 -51.42 3.90
CA ARG A 196 -17.31 -50.35 4.34
C ARG A 196 -15.98 -50.38 3.58
N ASP A 197 -15.41 -51.56 3.39
CA ASP A 197 -14.14 -51.71 2.68
C ASP A 197 -14.29 -51.42 1.18
N ALA A 198 -15.43 -51.78 0.58
CA ALA A 198 -15.77 -51.40 -0.80
C ALA A 198 -15.91 -49.87 -0.95
N ALA A 199 -16.61 -49.21 -0.04
CA ALA A 199 -16.74 -47.76 -0.01
C ALA A 199 -15.37 -47.07 0.20
N SER A 200 -14.54 -47.61 1.09
CA SER A 200 -13.18 -47.13 1.33
C SER A 200 -12.32 -47.21 0.07
N ARG A 201 -12.37 -48.34 -0.67
CA ARG A 201 -11.67 -48.49 -1.96
C ARG A 201 -12.18 -47.50 -3.01
N GLN A 202 -13.48 -47.24 -3.08
CA GLN A 202 -14.05 -46.27 -4.01
C GLN A 202 -13.61 -44.84 -3.67
N ASN A 203 -13.62 -44.47 -2.39
CA ASN A 203 -13.14 -43.18 -1.93
C ASN A 203 -11.64 -43.00 -2.21
N LEU A 204 -10.84 -44.04 -1.99
CA LEU A 204 -9.41 -44.00 -2.32
C LEU A 204 -9.18 -43.76 -3.82
N LYS A 205 -9.95 -44.41 -4.71
CA LYS A 205 -9.89 -44.14 -6.15
C LYS A 205 -10.24 -42.69 -6.49
N LYS A 206 -11.28 -42.13 -5.87
CA LYS A 206 -11.65 -40.71 -6.06
C LYS A 206 -10.55 -39.77 -5.56
N ILE A 207 -9.96 -40.04 -4.40
CA ILE A 207 -8.86 -39.24 -3.85
C ILE A 207 -7.66 -39.25 -4.82
N LEU A 208 -7.31 -40.41 -5.36
CA LEU A 208 -6.20 -40.51 -6.32
C LEU A 208 -6.51 -39.74 -7.62
N ALA A 209 -7.72 -39.88 -8.17
CA ALA A 209 -8.15 -39.15 -9.37
C ALA A 209 -8.13 -37.62 -9.16
N LEU A 210 -8.67 -37.15 -8.03
CA LEU A 210 -8.63 -35.73 -7.68
C LEU A 210 -7.20 -35.23 -7.46
N LYS A 211 -6.33 -36.06 -6.88
CA LYS A 211 -4.92 -35.70 -6.69
C LYS A 211 -4.18 -35.56 -8.02
N THR A 212 -4.45 -36.44 -9.00
CA THR A 212 -3.89 -36.32 -10.35
C THR A 212 -4.42 -35.09 -11.07
N GLU A 213 -5.73 -34.84 -11.01
CA GLU A 213 -6.33 -33.65 -11.62
C GLU A 213 -5.77 -32.35 -11.04
N LEU A 214 -5.60 -32.28 -9.72
CA LEU A 214 -5.00 -31.12 -9.04
C LEU A 214 -3.54 -30.92 -9.46
N HIS A 215 -2.78 -32.01 -9.62
CA HIS A 215 -1.41 -31.94 -10.12
C HIS A 215 -1.36 -31.40 -11.56
N ASP A 216 -2.24 -31.90 -12.44
CA ASP A 216 -2.31 -31.47 -13.84
C ASP A 216 -2.72 -29.99 -13.94
N ILE A 217 -3.69 -29.55 -13.13
CA ILE A 217 -4.10 -28.14 -13.06
C ILE A 217 -2.95 -27.26 -12.57
N ASN A 218 -2.24 -27.65 -11.51
CA ASN A 218 -1.12 -26.86 -10.99
C ASN A 218 -0.01 -26.76 -12.03
N HIS A 219 0.37 -27.88 -12.65
CA HIS A 219 1.41 -27.91 -13.67
C HIS A 219 1.00 -27.09 -14.92
N GLY A 220 -0.26 -27.22 -15.37
CA GLY A 220 -0.79 -26.41 -16.46
C GLY A 220 -0.80 -24.91 -16.15
N THR A 221 -1.12 -24.56 -14.90
CA THR A 221 -1.10 -23.16 -14.42
C THR A 221 0.33 -22.61 -14.36
N GLU A 222 1.30 -23.39 -13.87
CA GLU A 222 2.72 -23.01 -13.86
C GLU A 222 3.25 -22.77 -15.28
N GLN A 223 2.90 -23.64 -16.23
CA GLN A 223 3.28 -23.47 -17.64
C GLN A 223 2.63 -22.23 -18.27
N ALA A 224 1.34 -22.01 -18.02
CA ALA A 224 0.63 -20.84 -18.52
C ALA A 224 1.23 -19.54 -17.96
N ASN A 225 1.55 -19.51 -16.66
CA ASN A 225 2.20 -18.37 -16.03
C ASN A 225 3.60 -18.12 -16.62
N ALA A 226 4.38 -19.18 -16.85
CA ALA A 226 5.70 -19.04 -17.47
C ALA A 226 5.63 -18.46 -18.89
N LEU A 227 4.63 -18.86 -19.68
CA LEU A 227 4.39 -18.29 -21.01
C LEU A 227 3.95 -16.83 -20.94
N ILE A 228 3.02 -16.50 -20.03
CA ILE A 228 2.59 -15.11 -19.81
C ILE A 228 3.78 -14.21 -19.42
N ASP A 229 4.63 -14.68 -18.51
CA ASP A 229 5.83 -13.94 -18.09
C ASP A 229 6.82 -13.75 -19.23
N GLN A 230 6.98 -14.77 -20.09
CA GLN A 230 7.85 -14.68 -21.27
C GLN A 230 7.31 -13.68 -22.29
N ASP A 231 6.02 -13.77 -22.63
CA ASP A 231 5.36 -12.86 -23.57
C ASP A 231 5.37 -11.42 -23.06
N ALA A 232 5.12 -11.22 -21.77
CA ALA A 232 5.20 -9.91 -21.13
C ALA A 232 6.61 -9.31 -21.23
N LYS A 233 7.65 -10.08 -20.93
CA LYS A 233 9.06 -9.64 -21.07
C LYS A 233 9.42 -9.33 -22.52
N GLN A 234 8.96 -10.15 -23.46
CA GLN A 234 9.23 -9.92 -24.88
C GLN A 234 8.54 -8.66 -25.40
N ALA A 235 7.30 -8.41 -24.98
CA ALA A 235 6.56 -7.20 -25.29
C ALA A 235 7.21 -5.96 -24.67
N GLU A 236 7.61 -6.02 -23.40
CA GLU A 236 8.33 -4.94 -22.71
C GLU A 236 9.65 -4.62 -23.41
N PHE A 237 10.44 -5.63 -23.74
CA PHE A 237 11.71 -5.48 -24.46
C PHE A 237 11.50 -4.86 -25.86
N GLY A 238 10.48 -5.30 -26.58
CA GLY A 238 10.10 -4.72 -27.87
C GLY A 238 9.74 -3.24 -27.76
N LEU A 239 8.89 -2.88 -26.79
CA LEU A 239 8.51 -1.49 -26.54
C LEU A 239 9.71 -0.63 -26.14
N LEU A 240 10.57 -1.13 -25.24
CA LEU A 240 11.76 -0.39 -24.80
C LEU A 240 12.70 -0.10 -25.97
N ASN A 241 13.00 -1.09 -26.81
CA ASN A 241 13.84 -0.88 -27.98
C ASN A 241 13.25 0.16 -28.94
N THR A 242 11.95 0.05 -29.25
CA THR A 242 11.29 1.03 -30.14
C THR A 242 11.33 2.44 -29.55
N PHE A 243 11.14 2.58 -28.23
CA PHE A 243 11.24 3.85 -27.54
C PHE A 243 12.66 4.42 -27.56
N GLU A 244 13.69 3.59 -27.36
CA GLU A 244 15.09 3.99 -27.44
C GLU A 244 15.49 4.43 -28.85
N GLU A 245 15.06 3.70 -29.88
CA GLU A 245 15.24 4.04 -31.29
C GLU A 245 14.56 5.37 -31.64
N ASP A 246 13.31 5.56 -31.22
CA ASP A 246 12.58 6.82 -31.44
C ASP A 246 13.25 7.99 -30.71
N ASN A 247 13.74 7.78 -29.49
CA ASN A 247 14.50 8.81 -28.78
C ASN A 247 15.80 9.18 -29.48
N ALA A 248 16.54 8.19 -30.00
CA ALA A 248 17.75 8.43 -30.77
C ALA A 248 17.41 9.25 -32.03
N ARG A 249 16.39 8.84 -32.79
CA ARG A 249 15.92 9.56 -33.98
C ARG A 249 15.53 11.01 -33.66
N LEU A 250 14.75 11.22 -32.60
CA LEU A 250 14.33 12.57 -32.19
C LEU A 250 15.51 13.45 -31.76
N ARG A 251 16.51 12.88 -31.07
CA ARG A 251 17.73 13.62 -30.70
C ARG A 251 18.52 14.05 -31.95
N ASP A 252 18.65 13.17 -32.94
CA ASP A 252 19.31 13.49 -34.20
C ASP A 252 18.55 14.56 -35.01
N GLU A 253 17.21 14.48 -35.04
CA GLU A 253 16.37 15.51 -35.67
C GLU A 253 16.53 16.88 -34.97
N VAL A 254 16.52 16.91 -33.64
CA VAL A 254 16.73 18.13 -32.86
C VAL A 254 18.12 18.72 -33.13
N SER A 255 19.16 17.89 -33.13
CA SER A 255 20.53 18.30 -33.44
C SER A 255 20.62 18.91 -34.86
N THR A 256 20.05 18.21 -35.85
CA THR A 256 20.04 18.65 -37.24
C THR A 256 19.30 19.97 -37.42
N ARG A 257 18.12 20.13 -36.79
CA ARG A 257 17.35 21.38 -36.83
C ARG A 257 18.07 22.53 -36.11
N SER A 258 18.74 22.25 -35.01
CA SER A 258 19.54 23.24 -34.29
C SER A 258 20.68 23.80 -35.16
N VAL A 259 21.42 22.92 -35.85
CA VAL A 259 22.47 23.32 -36.80
C VAL A 259 21.89 24.13 -37.96
N ALA A 260 20.77 23.68 -38.54
CA ALA A 260 20.09 24.42 -39.61
C ALA A 260 19.62 25.81 -39.16
N GLN A 261 19.10 25.93 -37.93
CA GLN A 261 18.68 27.20 -37.36
C GLN A 261 19.84 28.18 -37.21
N VAL A 262 20.97 27.73 -36.65
CA VAL A 262 22.18 28.57 -36.52
C VAL A 262 22.65 29.04 -37.89
N HIS A 263 22.68 28.13 -38.87
CA HIS A 263 23.08 28.48 -40.23
C HIS A 263 22.18 29.57 -40.85
N VAL A 264 20.86 29.45 -40.69
CA VAL A 264 19.90 30.45 -41.17
C VAL A 264 20.09 31.78 -40.44
N GLN A 265 20.33 31.77 -39.12
CA GLN A 265 20.63 32.99 -38.36
C GLN A 265 21.89 33.68 -38.86
N ASP A 266 22.97 32.94 -39.11
CA ASP A 266 24.23 33.47 -39.64
C ASP A 266 24.05 34.08 -41.04
N GLN A 267 23.31 33.39 -41.92
CA GLN A 267 22.97 33.90 -43.25
C GLN A 267 22.19 35.22 -43.16
N HIS A 268 21.15 35.27 -42.31
CA HIS A 268 20.38 36.50 -42.11
C HIS A 268 21.24 37.63 -41.55
N HIS A 269 22.08 37.35 -40.55
CA HIS A 269 22.98 38.34 -39.97
C HIS A 269 23.97 38.89 -41.01
N TYR A 270 24.53 38.01 -41.86
CA TYR A 270 25.43 38.41 -42.95
C TYR A 270 24.72 39.32 -43.97
N VAL A 271 23.54 38.92 -44.44
CA VAL A 271 22.73 39.69 -45.40
C VAL A 271 22.34 41.04 -44.81
N GLU A 272 21.83 41.07 -43.58
CA GLU A 272 21.44 42.30 -42.89
C GLU A 272 22.62 43.25 -42.72
N THR A 273 23.77 42.74 -42.26
CA THR A 273 25.00 43.54 -42.13
C THR A 273 25.43 44.11 -43.48
N GLY A 274 25.32 43.33 -44.56
CA GLY A 274 25.57 43.78 -45.92
C GLY A 274 24.66 44.93 -46.35
N HIS A 275 23.35 44.82 -46.09
CA HIS A 275 22.40 45.89 -46.37
C HIS A 275 22.65 47.14 -45.53
N ARG A 276 22.94 47.00 -44.23
CA ARG A 276 23.29 48.11 -43.34
C ARG A 276 24.53 48.86 -43.85
N LYS A 277 25.58 48.14 -44.25
CA LYS A 277 26.80 48.74 -44.84
C LYS A 277 26.51 49.48 -46.14
N LYS A 278 25.73 48.87 -47.06
CA LYS A 278 25.33 49.53 -48.33
C LYS A 278 24.51 50.80 -48.08
N LYS A 279 23.55 50.74 -47.16
CA LYS A 279 22.73 51.90 -46.77
C LYS A 279 23.59 53.02 -46.20
N LEU A 280 24.50 52.71 -45.27
CA LEU A 280 25.42 53.70 -44.69
C LEU A 280 26.33 54.33 -45.75
N LYS A 281 26.91 53.50 -46.62
CA LYS A 281 27.74 53.99 -47.73
C LYS A 281 26.96 54.93 -48.65
N GLY A 282 25.77 54.54 -49.07
CA GLY A 282 24.91 55.40 -49.91
C GLY A 282 24.52 56.71 -49.23
N ALA A 283 24.26 56.70 -47.92
CA ALA A 283 23.98 57.91 -47.15
C ALA A 283 25.20 58.86 -47.10
N VAL A 284 26.41 58.31 -46.92
CA VAL A 284 27.66 59.11 -46.93
C VAL A 284 27.94 59.66 -48.32
N GLU A 285 27.78 58.87 -49.39
CA GLU A 285 27.97 59.31 -50.78
C GLU A 285 26.99 60.42 -51.15
N LEU A 286 25.71 60.30 -50.75
CA LEU A 286 24.70 61.34 -50.95
C LEU A 286 25.05 62.61 -50.17
N GLY A 287 25.46 62.49 -48.90
CA GLY A 287 25.91 63.63 -48.10
C GLY A 287 27.07 64.37 -48.76
N SER A 288 28.11 63.65 -49.19
CA SER A 288 29.26 64.24 -49.90
C SER A 288 28.88 64.86 -51.25
N LEU A 289 27.85 64.36 -51.94
CA LEU A 289 27.35 64.96 -53.17
C LEU A 289 26.60 66.27 -52.89
N LEU A 290 25.76 66.29 -51.86
CA LEU A 290 25.06 67.50 -51.42
C LEU A 290 26.05 68.58 -50.98
N GLU A 291 27.04 68.23 -50.16
CA GLU A 291 28.09 69.18 -49.72
C GLU A 291 28.83 69.81 -50.90
N ARG A 292 29.19 69.01 -51.92
CA ARG A 292 29.82 69.53 -53.14
C ARG A 292 28.88 70.44 -53.93
N TYR A 293 27.63 70.04 -54.10
CA TYR A 293 26.63 70.85 -54.78
C TYR A 293 26.42 72.20 -54.07
N ASP A 294 26.33 72.20 -52.74
CA ASP A 294 26.20 73.42 -51.94
C ASP A 294 27.44 74.31 -52.09
N GLN A 295 28.65 73.73 -52.08
CA GLN A 295 29.91 74.47 -52.32
C GLN A 295 29.93 75.10 -53.71
N ASP A 296 29.55 74.36 -54.75
CA ASP A 296 29.50 74.85 -56.13
C ASP A 296 28.46 75.97 -56.28
N LEU A 297 27.30 75.85 -55.62
CA LEU A 297 26.29 76.91 -55.58
C LEU A 297 26.80 78.17 -54.87
N PHE A 298 27.51 78.03 -53.74
CA PHE A 298 28.10 79.19 -53.06
C PHE A 298 29.17 79.85 -53.91
N ALA A 299 30.01 79.08 -54.59
CA ALA A 299 31.00 79.60 -55.52
C ALA A 299 30.33 80.36 -56.69
N LEU A 300 29.30 79.76 -57.31
CA LEU A 300 28.55 80.40 -58.38
C LEU A 300 27.85 81.69 -57.92
N GLN A 301 27.29 81.69 -56.72
CA GLN A 301 26.68 82.89 -56.14
C GLN A 301 27.72 84.00 -55.92
N ALA A 302 28.91 83.64 -55.42
CA ALA A 302 30.01 84.59 -55.27
C ALA A 302 30.46 85.18 -56.62
N ASP A 303 30.54 84.35 -57.68
CA ASP A 303 30.87 84.81 -59.03
C ASP A 303 29.78 85.75 -59.60
N ILE A 304 28.50 85.44 -59.38
CA ILE A 304 27.38 86.30 -59.77
C ILE A 304 27.47 87.65 -59.07
N ASP A 305 27.73 87.66 -57.77
CA ASP A 305 27.81 88.89 -56.98
C ASP A 305 29.05 89.73 -57.36
N ALA A 306 30.18 89.08 -57.65
CA ALA A 306 31.37 89.74 -58.19
C ALA A 306 31.09 90.38 -59.57
N LEU A 307 30.43 89.66 -60.47
CA LEU A 307 30.06 90.17 -61.79
C LEU A 307 29.08 91.34 -61.71
N ARG A 308 28.09 91.27 -60.82
CA ARG A 308 27.16 92.37 -60.54
C ARG A 308 27.88 93.60 -60.00
N SER A 309 28.83 93.41 -59.09
CA SER A 309 29.64 94.50 -58.54
C SER A 309 30.50 95.16 -59.62
N ALA A 310 31.15 94.36 -60.49
CA ALA A 310 31.91 94.88 -61.63
C ALA A 310 31.01 95.65 -62.62
N THR A 311 29.86 95.07 -63.00
CA THR A 311 28.90 95.73 -63.90
C THR A 311 28.38 97.05 -63.32
N ALA A 312 28.14 97.11 -62.00
CA ALA A 312 27.73 98.35 -61.35
C ALA A 312 28.85 99.41 -61.36
N SER A 313 30.11 98.98 -61.20
CA SER A 313 31.28 99.87 -61.34
C SER A 313 31.42 100.39 -62.77
N ASP A 314 31.33 99.51 -63.77
CA ASP A 314 31.42 99.86 -65.19
C ASP A 314 30.28 100.83 -65.58
N ALA A 315 29.06 100.57 -65.10
CA ALA A 315 27.92 101.47 -65.31
C ALA A 315 28.18 102.87 -64.72
N ALA A 316 28.71 102.95 -63.50
CA ALA A 316 29.08 104.22 -62.88
C ALA A 316 30.21 104.95 -63.64
N GLU A 317 31.17 104.22 -64.20
CA GLU A 317 32.22 104.80 -65.04
C GLU A 317 31.68 105.30 -66.39
N ILE A 318 30.78 104.54 -67.03
CA ILE A 318 30.09 104.96 -68.24
C ILE A 318 29.29 106.24 -67.98
N ASP A 319 28.51 106.30 -66.90
CA ASP A 319 27.74 107.50 -66.54
C ASP A 319 28.67 108.72 -66.38
N ARG A 320 29.81 108.55 -65.68
CA ARG A 320 30.82 109.60 -65.53
C ARG A 320 31.43 110.03 -66.87
N LEU A 321 31.72 109.11 -67.79
CA LEU A 321 32.25 109.42 -69.11
C LEU A 321 31.21 110.13 -69.98
N VAL A 322 29.94 109.72 -69.90
CA VAL A 322 28.82 110.39 -70.58
C VAL A 322 28.71 111.84 -70.11
N GLU A 323 28.78 112.09 -68.80
CA GLU A 323 28.81 113.45 -68.25
C GLU A 323 30.01 114.25 -68.77
N HIS A 324 31.21 113.65 -68.80
CA HIS A 324 32.41 114.30 -69.30
C HIS A 324 32.31 114.66 -70.78
N PHE A 325 31.83 113.75 -71.62
CA PHE A 325 31.62 114.01 -73.05
C PHE A 325 30.54 115.06 -73.28
N ALA A 326 29.46 115.08 -72.48
CA ALA A 326 28.46 116.15 -72.55
C ALA A 326 29.06 117.53 -72.25
N ILE A 327 29.98 117.63 -71.27
CA ILE A 327 30.72 118.86 -70.98
C ILE A 327 31.66 119.24 -72.13
N MET A 328 32.36 118.27 -72.71
CA MET A 328 33.24 118.50 -73.87
C MET A 328 32.45 119.01 -75.08
N ASP A 329 31.35 118.35 -75.45
CA ASP A 329 30.49 118.76 -76.57
C ASP A 329 29.95 120.19 -76.39
N GLU A 330 29.61 120.59 -75.16
CA GLU A 330 29.20 121.95 -74.84
C GLU A 330 30.37 122.96 -74.96
N ASN A 331 31.58 122.59 -74.52
CA ASN A 331 32.78 123.41 -74.70
C ASN A 331 33.16 123.54 -76.17
N ASP A 332 33.06 122.47 -76.97
CA ASP A 332 33.30 122.50 -78.40
C ASP A 332 32.27 123.38 -79.11
N ARG A 333 30.99 123.29 -78.71
CA ARG A 333 29.92 124.19 -79.20
C ARG A 333 30.23 125.66 -78.89
N ARG A 334 30.68 125.97 -77.67
CA ARG A 334 31.09 127.34 -77.28
C ARG A 334 32.29 127.81 -78.09
N THR A 335 33.31 126.98 -78.22
CA THR A 335 34.52 127.28 -79.02
C THR A 335 34.15 127.56 -80.47
N ALA A 336 33.29 126.73 -81.07
CA ALA A 336 32.81 126.94 -82.44
C ALA A 336 32.04 128.26 -82.58
N ALA A 337 31.22 128.62 -81.59
CA ALA A 337 30.52 129.91 -81.56
C ALA A 337 31.50 131.10 -81.42
N ASP A 338 32.54 130.98 -80.60
CA ASP A 338 33.56 132.01 -80.45
C ASP A 338 34.40 132.18 -81.72
N VAL A 339 34.80 131.08 -82.38
CA VAL A 339 35.47 131.13 -83.68
C VAL A 339 34.59 131.80 -84.74
N ALA A 340 33.30 131.47 -84.79
CA ALA A 340 32.37 132.12 -85.71
C ALA A 340 32.27 133.63 -85.43
N ARG A 341 32.21 134.05 -84.15
CA ARG A 341 32.26 135.48 -83.78
C ARG A 341 33.55 136.15 -84.25
N TRP A 342 34.70 135.52 -84.03
CA TRP A 342 36.01 136.06 -84.41
C TRP A 342 36.13 136.19 -85.94
N ASP A 343 35.56 135.24 -86.69
CA ASP A 343 35.49 135.27 -88.14
C ASP A 343 34.61 136.40 -88.65
N ASP A 344 33.46 136.63 -88.04
CA ASP A 344 32.58 137.75 -88.38
C ASP A 344 33.24 139.09 -88.05
N GLU A 345 33.88 139.23 -86.89
CA GLU A 345 34.66 140.42 -86.54
C GLU A 345 35.81 140.67 -87.52
N ARG A 346 36.50 139.61 -87.94
CA ARG A 346 37.56 139.67 -88.95
C ARG A 346 37.03 140.14 -90.30
N LYS A 347 35.92 139.57 -90.80
CA LYS A 347 35.27 140.02 -92.04
C LYS A 347 34.84 141.48 -91.96
N VAL A 348 34.29 141.92 -90.82
CA VAL A 348 33.93 143.33 -90.61
C VAL A 348 35.17 144.22 -90.68
N ARG A 349 36.27 143.83 -90.04
CA ARG A 349 37.54 144.57 -90.08
C ARG A 349 38.11 144.65 -91.49
N GLU A 350 38.19 143.52 -92.20
CA GLU A 350 38.62 143.44 -93.60
C GLU A 350 37.72 144.29 -94.51
N SER A 351 36.40 144.32 -94.28
CA SER A 351 35.49 145.18 -95.04
C SER A 351 35.74 146.68 -94.81
N LYS A 352 36.03 147.08 -93.56
CA LYS A 352 36.39 148.45 -93.20
C LYS A 352 37.73 148.86 -93.81
N GLU A 353 38.72 147.97 -93.77
CA GLU A 353 40.03 148.17 -94.40
C GLU A 353 39.91 148.26 -95.92
N ALA A 354 39.16 147.37 -96.57
CA ALA A 354 38.88 147.42 -98.00
C ALA A 354 38.18 148.73 -98.40
N LEU A 355 37.25 149.21 -97.58
CA LEU A 355 36.60 150.51 -97.78
C LEU A 355 37.61 151.66 -97.64
N ALA A 356 38.50 151.62 -96.65
CA ALA A 356 39.59 152.59 -96.48
C ALA A 356 40.53 152.59 -97.69
N PHE A 357 40.95 151.43 -98.19
CA PHE A 357 41.75 151.32 -99.41
C PHE A 357 41.02 151.88 -100.64
N ARG A 358 39.71 151.68 -100.73
CA ARG A 358 38.88 152.28 -101.80
C ARG A 358 38.85 153.81 -101.71
N TYR A 359 38.80 154.38 -100.50
CA TYR A 359 38.91 155.83 -100.29
C TYR A 359 40.32 156.35 -100.63
N ILE A 360 41.37 155.65 -100.21
CA ILE A 360 42.76 155.97 -100.57
C ILE A 360 42.92 155.97 -102.10
N ALA A 361 42.37 154.96 -102.80
CA ALA A 361 42.39 154.88 -104.26
C ALA A 361 41.65 156.06 -104.92
N LYS A 362 40.51 156.51 -104.36
CA LYS A 362 39.81 157.72 -104.82
C LYS A 362 40.64 158.99 -104.63
N ILE A 363 41.30 159.15 -103.48
CA ILE A 363 42.20 160.28 -103.20
C ILE A 363 43.37 160.26 -104.20
N GLN A 364 43.99 159.11 -104.42
CA GLN A 364 45.07 158.95 -105.41
C GLN A 364 44.59 159.26 -106.84
N ALA A 365 43.40 158.82 -107.23
CA ALA A 365 42.80 159.15 -108.53
C ALA A 365 42.54 160.65 -108.67
N HIS A 366 42.01 161.30 -107.63
CA HIS A 366 41.80 162.75 -107.59
C HIS A 366 43.13 163.51 -107.70
N PHE A 367 44.16 163.08 -106.96
CA PHE A 367 45.49 163.69 -106.98
C PHE A 367 46.20 163.49 -108.33
N ARG A 368 46.11 162.29 -108.92
CA ARG A 368 46.57 162.01 -110.30
C ARG A 368 45.85 162.92 -111.29
N GLY A 369 44.53 163.03 -111.22
CA GLY A 369 43.73 163.92 -112.07
C GLY A 369 44.03 165.41 -111.87
N TYR A 370 44.30 165.84 -110.64
CA TYR A 370 44.78 167.20 -110.34
C TYR A 370 46.14 167.45 -110.99
N ARG A 371 47.10 166.53 -110.83
CA ARG A 371 48.45 166.62 -111.41
C ARG A 371 48.41 166.65 -112.94
N THR A 372 47.58 165.82 -113.59
CA THR A 372 47.39 165.84 -115.05
C THR A 372 46.78 167.17 -115.54
N ARG A 373 45.78 167.72 -114.82
CA ARG A 373 45.19 169.03 -115.14
C ARG A 373 46.18 170.19 -114.93
N HIS A 374 47.01 170.11 -113.90
CA HIS A 374 48.08 171.08 -113.65
C HIS A 374 49.15 171.05 -114.76
N GLN A 375 49.54 169.86 -115.23
CA GLN A 375 50.47 169.67 -116.35
C GLN A 375 49.88 170.16 -117.69
N LEU A 376 48.58 169.97 -117.94
CA LEU A 376 47.88 170.52 -119.11
C LEU A 376 47.80 172.06 -119.08
N LYS A 377 47.58 172.67 -117.91
CA LYS A 377 47.63 174.13 -117.73
C LYS A 377 49.04 174.71 -117.93
N ALA A 378 50.09 173.97 -117.57
CA ALA A 378 51.48 174.35 -117.84
C ALA A 378 51.86 174.21 -119.34
N ALA A 379 51.24 173.28 -120.06
CA ALA A 379 51.47 173.09 -121.50
C ALA A 379 50.79 174.16 -122.39
N GLN A 380 49.71 174.81 -121.92
CA GLN A 380 48.97 175.81 -122.70
C GLN A 380 49.62 177.22 -122.75
N LYS A 381 50.57 177.55 -121.88
CA LYS A 381 51.24 178.88 -121.85
C LYS A 381 52.45 179.04 -122.80
N LYS A 382 52.91 177.99 -123.51
CA LYS A 382 54.18 178.02 -124.29
C LYS A 382 54.07 178.13 -125.82
N LYS A 383 52.93 178.43 -126.46
CA LYS A 383 52.87 178.55 -127.94
C LYS A 383 52.03 179.73 -128.47
N LYS A 384 52.72 180.84 -128.82
CA LYS A 384 52.23 181.91 -129.73
C LYS A 384 53.35 182.28 -130.73
N LYS A 385 53.46 181.58 -131.89
CA LYS A 385 53.86 182.06 -133.25
C LYS A 385 54.34 180.91 -134.20
N LYS A 386 53.89 181.00 -135.48
CA LYS A 386 54.27 180.33 -136.76
C LYS A 386 53.75 178.90 -137.10
N LYS A 387 52.91 178.82 -138.15
CA LYS A 387 52.18 177.66 -138.77
C LYS A 387 52.94 177.08 -139.99
N LYS A 388 53.33 175.78 -140.02
CA LYS A 388 53.61 174.90 -141.20
C LYS A 388 54.25 173.56 -140.76
N ALA A 389 54.09 172.51 -141.61
CA ALA A 389 54.93 171.32 -141.82
C ALA A 389 54.83 170.02 -140.94
N LYS A 390 54.21 169.00 -141.57
CA LYS A 390 54.78 167.68 -141.97
C LYS A 390 54.91 166.52 -140.94
N LYS A 391 54.01 165.54 -141.17
CA LYS A 391 54.14 164.07 -141.29
C LYS A 391 54.58 163.16 -140.11
N LYS A 392 53.73 162.13 -139.98
CA LYS A 392 53.97 160.67 -139.89
C LYS A 392 54.80 160.11 -138.72
N ALA A 393 54.08 159.36 -137.87
CA ALA A 393 54.24 157.92 -137.53
C ALA A 393 55.63 157.41 -137.06
N PRO A 394 55.83 156.15 -136.63
CA PRO A 394 54.94 155.09 -136.12
C PRO A 394 55.51 154.34 -134.87
N LYS A 395 54.84 153.25 -134.45
CA LYS A 395 55.39 151.98 -133.86
C LYS A 395 56.09 152.06 -132.47
N ALA A 396 56.04 151.07 -131.57
CA ALA A 396 55.54 149.70 -131.54
C ALA A 396 55.60 149.15 -130.09
N THR A 397 54.95 147.99 -129.88
CA THR A 397 55.28 146.89 -128.93
C THR A 397 55.14 147.17 -127.43
N ARG A 398 54.54 146.29 -126.62
CA ARG A 398 54.34 144.83 -126.71
C ARG A 398 53.08 144.42 -125.96
#